data_AF-A0A351DS09-F1
#
_entry.id   AF-A0A351DS09-F1
#
_cell.length_a   1.000
_cell.length_b   1.000
_cell.length_c   1.000
_cell.angle_alpha   90.00
_cell.angle_beta   90.00
_cell.angle_gamma   90.00
#
_symmetry.space_group_name_H-M   'P 1'
#
loop_
_entity.id
_entity.type
_entity.pdbx_description
1 polymer ?
#
loop_
_entity_poly.entity_id
_entity_poly.type
_entity_poly.pdbx_seq_one_letter_code
_entity_poly.pdbx_strand_id
1 'polypeptide(L)'
;MLPHTLERNPWRDNLDFNCASPFIGRLVTFLDQSPTPWHAVDQVSRRLEHAGFVRLDERAAWTLEAGATYFVVRSDGALIAWRQPTEVVGWTIFGAHTDSPNLRVRPEPVMKKHGYFQLSLEVYGGVLLST
;
A
#
# COMPACT_ATOMS: atom_id res chain seq x y z
N MET A 1 -1.29 20.18 45.89
CA MET A 1 -0.27 20.16 44.82
C MET A 1 -0.38 18.80 44.14
N LEU A 2 -1.22 18.69 43.11
CA LEU A 2 -1.46 17.45 42.36
C LEU A 2 -0.74 17.56 41.00
N PRO A 3 -0.10 16.49 40.48
CA PRO A 3 0.72 16.56 39.29
C PRO A 3 -0.13 16.81 38.04
N HIS A 4 0.28 17.80 37.25
CA HIS A 4 -0.28 18.14 35.94
C HIS A 4 0.18 17.12 34.89
N THR A 5 -0.39 15.92 34.88
CA THR A 5 -0.18 14.94 33.81
C THR A 5 -1.51 14.34 33.39
N LEU A 6 -2.32 15.15 32.71
CA LEU A 6 -3.42 14.67 31.87
C LEU A 6 -3.44 15.53 30.60
N GLU A 7 -3.38 14.83 29.47
CA GLU A 7 -3.77 15.28 28.12
C GLU A 7 -2.81 16.20 27.35
N ARG A 8 -1.67 15.65 26.91
CA ARG A 8 -1.17 16.01 25.57
C ARG A 8 -1.97 15.20 24.55
N ASN A 9 -3.00 15.83 23.99
CA ASN A 9 -3.73 15.29 22.85
C ASN A 9 -2.78 15.25 21.63
N PRO A 10 -2.36 14.06 21.14
CA PRO A 10 -1.38 13.96 20.06
C PRO A 10 -1.91 14.47 18.70
N TRP A 11 -3.20 14.78 18.61
CA TRP A 11 -3.82 15.34 17.40
C TRP A 11 -3.66 16.86 17.27
N ARG A 12 -3.30 17.58 18.34
CA ARG A 12 -3.17 19.05 18.30
C ARG A 12 -1.86 19.55 17.68
N ASP A 13 -0.79 18.78 17.77
CA ASP A 13 0.53 19.19 17.26
C ASP A 13 0.68 19.00 15.73
N ASN A 14 -0.34 18.47 15.04
CA ASN A 14 -0.35 18.25 13.59
C ASN A 14 -1.13 19.33 12.80
N LEU A 15 -1.61 20.38 13.45
CA LEU A 15 -2.37 21.48 12.81
C LEU A 15 -1.54 22.77 12.68
N ASP A 16 -0.23 22.65 12.53
CA ASP A 16 0.57 23.78 12.05
C ASP A 16 0.41 23.89 10.52
N PHE A 17 -0.54 24.72 10.09
CA PHE A 17 -0.86 24.92 8.66
C PHE A 17 0.30 25.55 7.87
N ASN A 18 1.34 26.05 8.54
CA ASN A 18 2.51 26.67 7.92
C ASN A 18 3.69 25.72 7.69
N CYS A 19 3.63 24.48 8.19
CA CYS A 19 4.64 23.46 7.95
C CYS A 19 3.96 22.22 7.39
N ALA A 20 4.09 22.00 6.07
CA ALA A 20 3.56 20.79 5.44
C ALA A 20 4.09 19.56 6.19
N SER A 21 3.18 18.80 6.82
CA SER A 21 3.55 17.64 7.62
C SER A 21 4.43 16.71 6.78
N PRO A 22 5.66 16.37 7.23
CA PRO A 22 6.53 15.44 6.51
C PRO A 22 5.85 14.08 6.27
N PHE A 23 4.90 13.70 7.14
CA PHE A 23 4.07 12.52 6.94
C PHE A 23 3.12 12.66 5.73
N ILE A 24 2.37 13.76 5.65
CA ILE A 24 1.45 14.02 4.53
C ILE A 24 2.22 14.11 3.22
N GLY A 25 3.37 14.80 3.20
CA GLY A 25 4.23 14.87 2.01
C GLY A 25 4.66 13.47 1.52
N ARG A 26 5.12 12.60 2.43
CA ARG A 26 5.48 11.21 2.08
C ARG A 26 4.30 10.36 1.63
N LEU A 27 3.10 10.62 2.15
CA LEU A 27 1.88 9.95 1.72
C LEU A 27 1.50 10.36 0.30
N VAL A 28 1.49 11.66 0.00
CA VAL A 28 1.19 12.17 -1.36
C VAL A 28 2.19 11.59 -2.36
N THR A 29 3.49 11.63 -2.05
CA THR A 29 4.51 11.01 -2.91
C THR A 29 4.28 9.50 -3.11
N PHE A 30 3.85 8.78 -2.07
CA PHE A 30 3.49 7.37 -2.22
C PHE A 30 2.32 7.16 -3.18
N LEU A 31 1.27 7.98 -3.06
CA LEU A 31 0.08 7.90 -3.93
C LEU A 31 0.44 8.22 -5.39
N ASP A 32 1.21 9.28 -5.62
CA ASP A 32 1.67 9.67 -6.96
C ASP A 32 2.50 8.56 -7.63
N GLN A 33 3.28 7.82 -6.85
CA GLN A 33 4.10 6.71 -7.32
C GLN A 33 3.33 5.38 -7.44
N SER A 34 2.04 5.35 -7.04
CA SER A 34 1.23 4.14 -6.95
C SER A 34 -0.07 4.20 -7.77
N PRO A 35 -0.02 4.49 -9.08
CA PRO A 35 -1.23 4.67 -9.90
C PRO A 35 -2.06 3.39 -10.10
N THR A 36 -1.51 2.23 -9.73
CA THR A 36 -2.19 0.92 -9.84
C THR A 36 -1.81 0.06 -8.63
N PRO A 37 -2.55 -1.02 -8.33
CA PRO A 37 -2.20 -1.95 -7.24
C PRO A 37 -0.78 -2.51 -7.35
N TRP A 38 -0.31 -2.79 -8.58
CA TRP A 38 1.04 -3.31 -8.84
C TRP A 38 2.13 -2.31 -8.45
N HIS A 39 1.96 -1.04 -8.83
CA HIS A 39 2.86 0.04 -8.42
C HIS A 39 2.83 0.25 -6.90
N ALA A 40 1.67 0.16 -6.26
CA ALA A 40 1.56 0.25 -4.80
C ALA A 40 2.37 -0.87 -4.11
N VAL A 41 2.24 -2.12 -4.58
CA VAL A 41 3.01 -3.27 -4.09
C VAL A 41 4.51 -3.09 -4.34
N ASP A 42 4.91 -2.60 -5.51
CA ASP A 42 6.33 -2.31 -5.81
C ASP A 42 6.89 -1.26 -4.85
N GLN A 43 6.17 -0.16 -4.62
CA GLN A 43 6.58 0.88 -3.67
C GLN A 43 6.70 0.35 -2.24
N VAL A 44 5.75 -0.47 -1.77
CA VAL A 44 5.84 -1.09 -0.45
C VAL A 44 6.98 -2.11 -0.38
N SER A 45 7.18 -2.92 -1.42
CA SER A 45 8.28 -3.89 -1.50
C SER A 45 9.64 -3.20 -1.37
N ARG A 46 9.87 -2.13 -2.13
CA ARG A 46 11.11 -1.33 -2.03
C ARG A 46 11.33 -0.75 -0.63
N ARG A 47 10.27 -0.27 0.02
CA ARG A 47 10.34 0.26 1.39
C ARG A 47 10.66 -0.84 2.41
N LEU A 48 10.08 -2.03 2.25
CA LEU A 48 10.36 -3.19 3.09
C LEU A 48 11.82 -3.66 2.92
N GLU A 49 12.28 -3.78 1.67
CA GLU A 49 13.67 -4.13 1.35
C GLU A 49 14.65 -3.09 1.92
N HIS A 50 14.35 -1.80 1.79
CA HIS A 50 15.16 -0.73 2.40
C HIS A 50 15.17 -0.80 3.94
N ALA A 51 14.09 -1.28 4.55
CA ALA A 51 14.00 -1.54 5.99
C ALA A 51 14.65 -2.87 6.43
N GLY A 52 15.27 -3.62 5.49
CA GLY A 52 15.98 -4.87 5.78
C GLY A 52 15.09 -6.11 5.81
N PHE A 53 13.86 -6.04 5.28
CA PHE A 53 13.05 -7.25 5.09
C PHE A 53 13.58 -8.10 3.95
N VAL A 54 13.51 -9.42 4.13
CA VAL A 54 13.89 -10.40 3.11
C VAL A 54 12.66 -10.76 2.28
N ARG A 55 12.74 -10.54 0.96
CA ARG A 55 11.71 -11.00 0.02
C ARG A 55 11.81 -12.52 -0.15
N LEU A 56 10.71 -13.22 0.06
CA LEU A 56 10.60 -14.65 -0.15
C LEU A 56 9.89 -14.95 -1.48
N ASP A 57 10.32 -16.03 -2.15
CA ASP A 57 9.57 -16.63 -3.26
C ASP A 57 8.48 -17.51 -2.68
N GLU A 58 7.22 -17.19 -3.00
CA GLU A 58 6.04 -17.93 -2.55
C GLU A 58 6.03 -19.41 -2.95
N ARG A 59 6.76 -19.77 -4.02
CA ARG A 59 6.80 -21.13 -4.55
C ARG A 59 7.89 -21.98 -3.90
N ALA A 60 8.82 -21.36 -3.18
CA ALA A 60 9.93 -22.03 -2.54
C ALA A 60 9.55 -22.53 -1.14
N ALA A 61 10.21 -23.59 -0.68
CA ALA A 61 10.21 -23.92 0.74
C ALA A 61 10.99 -22.83 1.51
N TRP A 62 10.46 -22.41 2.66
CA TRP A 62 11.07 -21.36 3.47
C TRP A 62 11.78 -21.93 4.69
N THR A 63 13.01 -21.47 4.91
CA THR A 63 13.72 -21.61 6.18
C THR A 63 13.73 -20.24 6.84
N LEU A 64 12.98 -20.08 7.93
CA LEU A 64 12.79 -18.79 8.59
C LEU A 64 13.60 -18.73 9.88
N GLU A 65 14.30 -17.61 10.07
CA GLU A 65 15.09 -17.34 11.27
C GLU A 65 14.27 -16.53 12.28
N ALA A 66 14.32 -16.93 13.54
CA ALA A 66 13.67 -16.18 14.62
C ALA A 66 14.24 -14.76 14.70
N GLY A 67 13.35 -13.76 14.80
CA GLY A 67 13.72 -12.35 14.89
C GLY A 67 13.98 -11.66 13.55
N ALA A 68 14.08 -12.40 12.43
CA ALA A 68 14.20 -11.84 11.09
C ALA A 68 12.86 -11.29 10.58
N THR A 69 12.91 -10.48 9.53
CA THR A 69 11.74 -9.85 8.89
C THR A 69 11.61 -10.31 7.45
N TYR A 70 10.41 -10.69 7.07
CA TYR A 70 10.13 -11.30 5.77
C TYR A 70 8.91 -10.69 5.11
N PHE A 71 8.88 -10.74 3.79
CA PHE A 71 7.65 -10.47 3.05
C PHE A 71 7.56 -11.34 1.81
N VAL A 72 6.32 -11.57 1.36
CA VAL A 72 6.01 -12.29 0.12
C VAL A 72 5.05 -11.44 -0.69
N VAL A 73 5.21 -11.49 -2.01
CA VAL A 73 4.32 -10.84 -2.98
C VAL A 73 3.59 -11.91 -3.77
N ARG A 74 2.27 -11.77 -3.90
CA ARG A 74 1.42 -12.66 -4.70
C ARG A 74 0.83 -11.92 -5.89
N SER A 75 1.07 -12.46 -7.08
CA SER A 75 0.58 -11.94 -8.36
C SER A 75 0.88 -10.45 -8.59
N ASP A 76 1.95 -9.96 -7.96
CA ASP A 76 2.40 -8.56 -7.94
C ASP A 76 1.37 -7.53 -7.43
N GLY A 77 0.18 -7.96 -6.98
CA GLY A 77 -0.92 -7.09 -6.59
C GLY A 77 -1.26 -7.12 -5.10
N ALA A 78 -0.74 -8.09 -4.36
CA ALA A 78 -0.88 -8.18 -2.91
C ALA A 78 0.44 -8.61 -2.27
N LEU A 79 0.64 -8.25 -1.01
CA LEU A 79 1.80 -8.67 -0.23
C LEU A 79 1.41 -8.89 1.23
N ILE A 80 2.19 -9.73 1.90
CA ILE A 80 2.17 -9.90 3.36
C ILE A 80 3.60 -9.70 3.85
N ALA A 81 3.76 -8.90 4.90
CA ALA A 81 5.03 -8.66 5.57
C ALA A 81 4.88 -8.97 7.06
N TRP A 82 5.90 -9.59 7.66
CA TRP A 82 5.88 -9.95 9.07
C TRP A 82 7.29 -9.96 9.67
N ARG A 83 7.34 -9.94 11.00
CA ARG A 83 8.54 -10.25 11.79
C ARG A 83 8.40 -11.66 12.34
N GLN A 84 9.35 -12.53 12.03
CA GLN A 84 9.34 -13.91 12.48
C GLN A 84 9.53 -13.95 14.01
N PRO A 85 8.59 -14.52 14.76
CA PRO A 85 8.70 -14.57 16.22
C PRO A 85 9.73 -15.60 16.66
N THR A 86 10.35 -15.38 17.81
CA THR A 86 11.13 -16.41 18.52
C THR A 86 10.22 -17.42 19.21
N GLU A 87 9.08 -16.95 19.72
CA GLU A 87 8.02 -17.77 20.32
C GLU A 87 6.66 -17.19 19.92
N VAL A 88 5.72 -18.05 19.53
CA VAL A 88 4.38 -17.63 19.13
C VAL A 88 3.49 -17.53 20.36
N VAL A 89 3.33 -16.33 20.88
CA VAL A 89 2.44 -16.03 22.02
C VAL A 89 1.09 -15.44 21.59
N GLY A 90 0.98 -14.98 20.34
CA GLY A 90 -0.21 -14.36 19.78
C GLY A 90 0.08 -13.67 18.44
N TRP A 91 -0.97 -13.18 17.78
CA TRP A 91 -0.88 -12.49 16.49
C TRP A 91 -1.40 -11.06 16.60
N THR A 92 -0.66 -10.11 16.06
CA THR A 92 -1.14 -8.75 15.81
C THR A 92 -1.12 -8.53 14.31
N ILE A 93 -2.31 -8.39 13.71
CA ILE A 93 -2.49 -8.35 12.26
C ILE A 93 -3.15 -7.02 11.89
N PHE A 94 -2.56 -6.33 10.92
CA PHE A 94 -3.12 -5.16 10.28
C PHE A 94 -3.44 -5.49 8.82
N GLY A 95 -4.64 -5.12 8.38
CA GLY A 95 -5.11 -5.35 7.01
C GLY A 95 -5.44 -4.03 6.31
N ALA A 96 -5.06 -3.95 5.04
CA ALA A 96 -5.46 -2.92 4.09
C ALA A 96 -5.56 -3.55 2.69
N HIS A 97 -6.01 -2.77 1.70
CA HIS A 97 -6.06 -3.19 0.30
C HIS A 97 -5.24 -2.23 -0.57
N THR A 98 -4.70 -2.74 -1.66
CA THR A 98 -3.79 -2.01 -2.58
C THR A 98 -4.50 -1.38 -3.77
N ASP A 99 -5.74 -1.78 -4.01
CA ASP A 99 -6.55 -1.35 -5.13
C ASP A 99 -7.51 -0.23 -4.77
N SER A 100 -8.03 0.43 -5.79
CA SER A 100 -9.05 1.46 -5.69
C SER A 100 -9.96 1.38 -6.91
N PRO A 101 -11.21 1.83 -6.85
CA PRO A 101 -12.09 1.87 -8.01
C PRO A 101 -11.42 2.60 -9.19
N ASN A 102 -11.44 2.02 -10.39
CA ASN A 102 -10.80 2.58 -11.58
C ASN A 102 -11.41 2.09 -12.89
N LEU A 103 -10.92 2.62 -14.01
CA LEU A 103 -11.21 2.13 -15.35
C LEU A 103 -10.04 1.30 -15.86
N ARG A 104 -10.30 0.06 -16.28
CA ARG A 104 -9.29 -0.85 -16.86
C ARG A 104 -9.48 -0.97 -18.35
N VAL A 105 -8.38 -1.04 -19.09
CA VAL A 105 -8.41 -1.30 -20.53
C VAL A 105 -8.81 -2.76 -20.77
N ARG A 106 -9.77 -3.00 -21.67
CA ARG A 106 -10.18 -4.36 -22.03
C ARG A 106 -9.08 -5.08 -22.83
N PRO A 107 -9.00 -6.43 -22.79
CA PRO A 107 -8.01 -7.19 -23.56
C PRO A 107 -8.04 -6.91 -25.07
N GLU A 108 -9.23 -6.69 -25.63
CA GLU A 108 -9.44 -6.23 -27.01
C GLU A 108 -10.01 -4.80 -26.98
N PRO A 109 -9.18 -3.76 -26.85
CA PRO A 109 -9.68 -2.43 -26.52
C PRO A 109 -9.95 -1.57 -27.75
N VAL A 110 -9.30 -1.85 -28.89
CA VAL A 110 -9.31 -0.93 -30.03
C VAL A 110 -10.64 -1.01 -30.77
N MET A 111 -11.37 0.10 -30.77
CA MET A 111 -12.58 0.29 -31.57
C MET A 111 -12.39 1.46 -32.53
N LYS A 112 -13.03 1.40 -33.70
CA LYS A 112 -13.12 2.54 -34.60
C LYS A 112 -14.58 2.98 -34.72
N LYS A 113 -14.90 4.19 -34.26
CA LYS A 113 -16.26 4.73 -34.26
C LYS A 113 -16.25 6.21 -34.63
N HIS A 114 -17.15 6.60 -35.53
CA HIS A 114 -17.26 7.98 -36.04
C HIS A 114 -15.93 8.58 -36.54
N GLY A 115 -15.07 7.76 -37.15
CA GLY A 115 -13.76 8.19 -37.65
C GLY A 115 -12.63 8.21 -36.60
N TYR A 116 -12.92 7.96 -35.33
CA TYR A 116 -11.92 7.94 -34.24
C TYR A 116 -11.58 6.54 -33.78
N PHE A 117 -10.33 6.34 -33.38
CA PHE A 117 -9.94 5.20 -32.57
C PHE A 117 -10.28 5.46 -31.10
N GLN A 118 -10.88 4.48 -30.45
CA GLN A 118 -11.29 4.52 -29.04
C GLN A 118 -10.76 3.28 -28.33
N LEU A 119 -10.52 3.39 -27.02
CA LEU A 119 -10.18 2.26 -26.17
C LEU A 119 -11.41 1.88 -25.33
N SER A 120 -11.86 0.64 -25.47
CA SER A 120 -12.88 0.05 -24.61
C SER A 120 -12.33 -0.15 -23.21
N LEU A 121 -13.08 0.33 -22.23
CA LEU A 121 -12.74 0.20 -20.82
C LEU A 121 -13.76 -0.70 -20.09
N GLU A 122 -13.35 -1.20 -18.95
CA GLU A 122 -14.15 -1.91 -17.97
C GLU A 122 -14.09 -1.17 -16.63
N VAL A 123 -15.23 -1.10 -15.94
CA VAL A 123 -15.31 -0.50 -14.62
C VAL A 123 -14.85 -1.52 -13.58
N TYR A 124 -13.88 -1.14 -12.76
CA TYR A 124 -13.44 -1.91 -11.62
C TYR A 124 -13.89 -1.21 -10.33
N GLY A 125 -14.74 -1.86 -9.54
CA GLY A 125 -15.25 -1.30 -8.27
C GLY A 125 -16.34 -0.23 -8.44
N GLY A 126 -16.67 0.46 -7.33
CA GLY A 126 -17.70 1.50 -7.29
C GLY A 126 -17.21 2.87 -7.76
N VAL A 127 -16.89 3.01 -9.05
CA VAL A 127 -16.34 4.24 -9.63
C VAL A 127 -17.40 5.35 -9.73
N LEU A 128 -17.04 6.56 -9.32
CA LEU A 128 -17.79 7.78 -9.64
C LEU A 128 -17.40 8.24 -11.05
N LEU A 129 -18.23 7.92 -12.05
CA LEU A 129 -17.87 8.15 -13.47
C LEU A 129 -17.92 9.62 -13.92
N SER A 130 -18.38 10.53 -13.07
CA SER A 130 -18.62 11.94 -13.41
C SER A 130 -17.62 12.92 -12.79
N THR A 131 -16.54 12.42 -12.17
CA THR A 131 -15.49 13.24 -11.55
C THR A 131 -14.42 13.64 -12.56
#